data_AF-A0A368TND8-F1
#
_entry.id   AF-A0A368TND8-F1
#
_cell.length_a   1.000
_cell.length_b   1.000
_cell.length_c   1.000
_cell.angle_alpha   90.00
_cell.angle_beta   90.00
_cell.angle_gamma   90.00
#
_symmetry.space_group_name_H-M   'P 1'
#
loop_
_entity.id
_entity.type
_entity.pdbx_description
1 polymer ?
#
loop_
_entity_poly.entity_id
_entity_poly.type
_entity_poly.pdbx_seq_one_letter_code
_entity_poly.pdbx_strand_id
1 'polypeptide(L)'
;MQIWFKSYGDLGRDITKNFDKFSGDWDLVVGIPRSGMVPAYMIALALNVNCTDISSWVNNYPLKKGVTRGLRKELSSPWDAEKVLIVDDSIMSGKSLKSEIDALPDWLASRASTLAVYSSKPIRNDVDIILDFLPHPRAFEWNIFHHNVMSRSCICLEGMISEGGPGGDKDAMCFRYIPSRIIDTIVTCQNESSRHEVEAFLASCGISYQNLVMADNDTNVMAMDSLVRFKVETFMASAAELFIEENSDQARLICQGARKPVFCLRDNCIYNPGDEIGTRLIKNKVKFLMWRIVNSKMR
;
A
#
# COMPACT_ATOMS: atom_id res chain seq x y z
N MET A 1 -12.29 -2.22 -15.54
CA MET A 1 -10.88 -2.14 -15.09
C MET A 1 -10.76 -2.86 -13.76
N GLN A 2 -9.64 -3.54 -13.48
CA GLN A 2 -9.39 -4.25 -12.21
C GLN A 2 -8.07 -3.77 -11.60
N ILE A 3 -8.08 -3.39 -10.32
CA ILE A 3 -6.90 -2.98 -9.56
C ILE A 3 -6.51 -4.08 -8.56
N TRP A 4 -5.24 -4.48 -8.60
CA TRP A 4 -4.66 -5.44 -7.67
C TRP A 4 -4.26 -4.75 -6.38
N PHE A 5 -4.94 -5.05 -5.28
CA PHE A 5 -4.66 -4.48 -3.97
C PHE A 5 -3.95 -5.47 -3.04
N LYS A 6 -3.00 -4.97 -2.25
CA LYS A 6 -2.38 -5.71 -1.14
C LYS A 6 -2.43 -4.85 0.14
N SER A 7 -3.02 -5.43 1.18
CA SER A 7 -2.97 -4.91 2.56
C SER A 7 -1.68 -5.31 3.27
N TYR A 8 -1.40 -4.73 4.44
CA TYR A 8 -0.37 -5.25 5.35
C TYR A 8 -0.64 -6.71 5.77
N GLY A 9 -1.92 -7.09 5.87
CA GLY A 9 -2.31 -8.48 6.12
C GLY A 9 -1.92 -9.42 4.97
N ASP A 10 -2.10 -8.98 3.73
CA ASP A 10 -1.63 -9.72 2.54
C ASP A 10 -0.11 -9.79 2.49
N LEU A 11 0.57 -8.69 2.80
CA LEU A 11 2.02 -8.61 2.85
C LEU A 11 2.61 -9.68 3.78
N GLY A 12 2.14 -9.76 5.02
CA GLY A 12 2.59 -10.76 5.99
C GLY A 12 2.29 -12.20 5.56
N ARG A 13 1.09 -12.45 4.98
CA ARG A 13 0.74 -13.76 4.43
C ARG A 13 1.63 -14.18 3.27
N ASP A 14 1.91 -13.27 2.35
CA ASP A 14 2.73 -13.55 1.17
C ASP A 14 4.19 -13.81 1.54
N ILE A 15 4.73 -13.07 2.53
CA ILE A 15 6.05 -13.34 3.11
C ILE A 15 6.07 -14.75 3.72
N THR A 16 5.11 -15.06 4.59
CA THR A 16 5.04 -16.36 5.28
C THR A 16 4.92 -17.51 4.30
N LYS A 17 4.07 -17.37 3.28
CA LYS A 17 3.86 -18.37 2.23
C LYS A 17 5.12 -18.64 1.39
N ASN A 18 6.02 -17.66 1.27
CA ASN A 18 7.23 -17.75 0.47
C ASN A 18 8.51 -17.90 1.32
N PHE A 19 8.38 -18.29 2.58
CA PHE A 19 9.50 -18.38 3.52
C PHE A 19 10.71 -19.16 2.95
N ASP A 20 10.46 -20.30 2.31
CA ASP A 20 11.50 -21.16 1.72
C ASP A 20 12.40 -20.44 0.69
N LYS A 21 11.94 -19.34 0.09
CA LYS A 21 12.73 -18.58 -0.88
C LYS A 21 13.82 -17.75 -0.22
N PHE A 22 13.65 -17.38 1.04
CA PHE A 22 14.56 -16.49 1.76
C PHE A 22 15.03 -17.06 3.10
N SER A 23 14.69 -18.30 3.43
CA SER A 23 15.08 -19.01 4.67
C SER A 23 16.58 -19.35 4.77
N GLY A 24 17.42 -18.63 4.04
CA GLY A 24 18.87 -18.80 4.03
C GLY A 24 19.53 -18.38 5.35
N ASP A 25 20.83 -18.58 5.39
CA ASP A 25 21.67 -18.22 6.52
C ASP A 25 22.07 -16.75 6.44
N TRP A 26 21.21 -15.85 6.92
CA TRP A 26 21.44 -14.41 6.93
C TRP A 26 21.91 -13.93 8.30
N ASP A 27 22.73 -12.89 8.32
CA ASP A 27 23.21 -12.24 9.54
C ASP A 27 22.39 -10.99 9.90
N LEU A 28 21.97 -10.26 8.86
CA LEU A 28 21.31 -8.96 8.97
C LEU A 28 20.31 -8.78 7.83
N VAL A 29 19.14 -8.21 8.15
CA VAL A 29 18.20 -7.70 7.15
C VAL A 29 18.32 -6.18 7.10
N VAL A 30 18.37 -5.63 5.90
CA VAL A 30 18.46 -4.20 5.64
C VAL A 30 17.25 -3.77 4.83
N GLY A 31 16.38 -2.93 5.37
CA GLY A 31 15.25 -2.40 4.62
C GLY A 31 15.62 -1.14 3.84
N ILE A 32 14.99 -0.96 2.68
CA ILE A 32 15.02 0.30 1.92
C ILE A 32 13.88 1.20 2.42
N PRO A 33 14.17 2.38 3.02
CA PRO A 33 13.12 3.28 3.48
C PRO A 33 12.29 3.88 2.34
N ARG A 34 10.99 4.14 2.54
CA ARG A 34 10.21 3.93 3.77
C ARG A 34 9.46 2.60 3.77
N SER A 35 8.82 2.23 2.67
CA SER A 35 7.90 1.09 2.60
C SER A 35 8.61 -0.26 2.71
N GLY A 36 9.85 -0.39 2.21
CA GLY A 36 10.67 -1.60 2.34
C GLY A 36 11.06 -1.96 3.77
N MET A 37 10.98 -1.02 4.72
CA MET A 37 11.25 -1.31 6.14
C MET A 37 10.20 -2.23 6.76
N VAL A 38 8.94 -2.13 6.35
CA VAL A 38 7.87 -2.98 6.90
C VAL A 38 8.11 -4.47 6.60
N PRO A 39 8.29 -4.89 5.33
CA PRO A 39 8.64 -6.27 5.03
C PRO A 39 10.01 -6.67 5.58
N ALA A 40 10.98 -5.75 5.66
CA ALA A 40 12.29 -6.02 6.27
C ALA A 40 12.14 -6.48 7.72
N TYR A 41 11.35 -5.77 8.54
CA TYR A 41 11.07 -6.19 9.91
C TYR A 41 10.33 -7.52 9.99
N MET A 42 9.33 -7.76 9.13
CA MET A 42 8.62 -9.04 9.08
C MET A 42 9.56 -10.21 8.77
N ILE A 43 10.46 -10.03 7.79
CA ILE A 43 11.44 -11.04 7.37
C ILE A 43 12.50 -11.25 8.46
N ALA A 44 13.05 -10.19 9.04
CA ALA A 44 14.05 -10.27 10.11
C ALA A 44 13.52 -11.01 11.34
N LEU A 45 12.26 -10.75 11.72
CA LEU A 45 11.59 -11.47 12.79
C LEU A 45 11.39 -12.95 12.47
N ALA A 46 11.02 -13.28 11.23
CA ALA A 46 10.85 -14.68 10.81
C ALA A 46 12.19 -15.45 10.79
N LEU A 47 13.30 -14.77 10.45
CA LEU A 47 14.66 -15.33 10.43
C LEU A 47 15.37 -15.28 11.81
N ASN A 48 14.81 -14.56 12.78
CA ASN A 48 15.41 -14.26 14.09
C ASN A 48 16.79 -13.58 13.99
N VAL A 49 16.89 -12.55 13.14
CA VAL A 49 18.11 -11.74 12.92
C VAL A 49 17.85 -10.25 13.15
N ASN A 50 18.91 -9.45 13.24
CA ASN A 50 18.77 -8.00 13.35
C ASN A 50 18.17 -7.39 12.08
N CYS A 51 17.53 -6.22 12.24
CA CYS A 51 17.05 -5.40 11.14
C CYS A 51 17.53 -3.96 11.31
N THR A 52 17.98 -3.35 10.21
CA THR A 52 18.31 -1.92 10.16
C THR A 52 17.88 -1.33 8.80
N ASP A 53 18.01 -0.02 8.63
CA ASP A 53 17.84 0.63 7.33
C ASP A 53 19.17 0.76 6.58
N ILE A 54 19.11 0.95 5.26
CA ILE A 54 20.31 1.01 4.42
C ILE A 54 21.29 2.12 4.82
N SER A 55 20.81 3.30 5.25
CA SER A 55 21.68 4.41 5.67
C SER A 55 22.39 4.07 6.97
N SER A 56 21.68 3.50 7.94
CA SER A 56 22.26 3.04 9.19
C SER A 56 23.29 1.92 9.00
N TRP A 57 23.07 1.02 8.02
CA TRP A 57 24.05 0.00 7.66
C TRP A 57 25.30 0.62 7.05
N VAL A 58 25.16 1.53 6.08
CA VAL A 58 26.29 2.25 5.46
C VAL A 58 27.11 3.03 6.49
N ASN A 59 26.47 3.63 7.48
CA ASN A 59 27.13 4.44 8.52
C ASN A 59 27.54 3.65 9.77
N ASN A 60 27.33 2.32 9.79
CA ASN A 60 27.60 1.45 10.94
C ASN A 60 26.90 1.87 12.25
N TYR A 61 25.70 2.44 12.17
CA TYR A 61 25.01 2.88 13.39
C TYR A 61 24.62 1.68 14.27
N PRO A 62 24.80 1.77 15.61
CA PRO A 62 24.56 0.63 16.50
C PRO A 62 23.18 0.01 16.33
N LEU A 63 23.16 -1.32 16.22
CA LEU A 63 21.91 -2.09 16.16
C LEU A 63 21.16 -1.96 17.49
N LYS A 64 19.85 -1.76 17.41
CA LYS A 64 18.97 -1.77 18.59
C LYS A 64 18.11 -3.02 18.55
N LYS A 65 18.04 -3.72 19.68
CA LYS A 65 17.16 -4.88 19.88
C LYS A 65 16.26 -4.69 21.10
N GLY A 66 15.09 -5.31 21.06
CA GLY A 66 14.26 -5.48 22.25
C GLY A 66 14.94 -6.38 23.28
N VAL A 67 14.53 -6.27 24.55
CA VAL A 67 15.15 -6.98 25.67
C VAL A 67 14.70 -8.45 25.79
N THR A 68 13.63 -8.84 25.09
CA THR A 68 12.87 -10.07 25.36
C THR A 68 13.21 -11.25 24.44
N ARG A 69 14.03 -11.05 23.41
CA ARG A 69 14.36 -12.10 22.42
C ARG A 69 15.86 -12.19 22.18
N GLY A 70 16.40 -13.39 22.38
CA GLY A 70 17.75 -13.75 21.93
C GLY A 70 17.78 -13.93 20.41
N LEU A 71 18.78 -13.34 19.78
CA LEU A 71 18.99 -13.45 18.33
C LEU A 71 19.71 -14.75 18.00
N ARG A 72 19.53 -15.25 16.78
CA ARG A 72 20.28 -16.41 16.28
C ARG A 72 21.79 -16.10 16.18
N LYS A 73 22.13 -14.88 15.79
CA LYS A 73 23.50 -14.34 15.72
C LYS A 73 23.52 -12.98 16.37
N GLU A 74 24.38 -12.79 17.36
CA GLU A 74 24.65 -11.48 17.91
C GLU A 74 25.70 -10.77 17.07
N LEU A 75 25.42 -9.52 16.71
CA LEU A 75 26.34 -8.63 16.02
C LEU A 75 26.65 -7.46 16.95
N SER A 76 27.93 -7.09 17.08
CA SER A 76 28.31 -5.90 17.84
C SER A 76 28.05 -4.63 17.04
N SER A 77 28.22 -4.68 15.72
CA SER A 77 27.85 -3.61 14.79
C SER A 77 27.24 -4.17 13.49
N PRO A 78 26.51 -3.35 12.71
CA PRO A 78 25.99 -3.76 11.40
C PRO A 78 27.06 -4.26 10.42
N TRP A 79 28.28 -3.73 10.48
CA TRP A 79 29.40 -4.12 9.61
C TRP A 79 30.02 -5.49 9.93
N ASP A 80 29.69 -6.08 11.09
CA ASP A 80 30.07 -7.46 11.42
C ASP A 80 29.28 -8.50 10.62
N ALA A 81 28.19 -8.08 9.95
CA ALA A 81 27.41 -8.95 9.08
C ALA A 81 28.17 -9.30 7.79
N GLU A 82 28.24 -10.59 7.47
CA GLU A 82 28.87 -11.12 6.25
C GLU A 82 27.83 -11.46 5.18
N LYS A 83 26.61 -11.82 5.60
CA LYS A 83 25.48 -12.14 4.71
C LYS A 83 24.30 -11.24 5.02
N VAL A 84 24.04 -10.30 4.12
CA VAL A 84 23.03 -9.25 4.30
C VAL A 84 21.92 -9.39 3.28
N LEU A 85 20.67 -9.36 3.74
CA LEU A 85 19.49 -9.39 2.88
C LEU A 85 18.87 -7.98 2.79
N ILE A 86 19.00 -7.33 1.64
CA ILE A 86 18.41 -6.03 1.35
C ILE A 86 16.98 -6.23 0.86
N VAL A 87 16.01 -5.58 1.51
CA VAL A 87 14.58 -5.81 1.31
C VAL A 87 13.87 -4.53 0.86
N ASP A 88 13.06 -4.67 -0.20
CA ASP A 88 12.12 -3.66 -0.68
C ASP A 88 10.69 -4.23 -0.77
N ASP A 89 9.66 -3.39 -0.65
CA ASP A 89 8.26 -3.84 -0.65
C ASP A 89 7.79 -4.21 -2.06
N SER A 90 8.14 -3.38 -3.05
CA SER A 90 7.75 -3.66 -4.42
C SER A 90 8.68 -3.04 -5.44
N ILE A 91 8.88 -3.76 -6.55
CA ILE A 91 9.72 -3.32 -7.64
C ILE A 91 8.92 -3.16 -8.94
N MET A 92 9.04 -1.98 -9.55
CA MET A 92 8.49 -1.68 -10.88
C MET A 92 9.61 -1.71 -11.92
N SER A 93 10.31 -0.60 -12.09
CA SER A 93 11.46 -0.49 -13.01
C SER A 93 12.71 -1.19 -12.45
N GLY A 94 12.92 -1.13 -11.13
CA GLY A 94 14.15 -1.57 -10.45
C GLY A 94 15.22 -0.49 -10.29
N LYS A 95 14.98 0.70 -10.83
CA LYS A 95 15.96 1.80 -10.80
C LYS A 95 16.32 2.27 -9.39
N SER A 96 15.32 2.38 -8.50
CA SER A 96 15.55 2.85 -7.12
C SER A 96 16.42 1.87 -6.33
N LEU A 97 16.01 0.59 -6.26
CA LEU A 97 16.82 -0.47 -5.66
C LEU A 97 18.24 -0.50 -6.25
N LYS A 98 18.36 -0.49 -7.59
CA LYS A 98 19.67 -0.47 -8.25
C LYS A 98 20.52 0.73 -7.82
N SER A 99 19.94 1.92 -7.75
CA SER A 99 20.65 3.13 -7.34
C SER A 99 21.17 3.06 -5.90
N GLU A 100 20.40 2.44 -5.00
CA GLU A 100 20.82 2.20 -3.62
C GLU A 100 21.99 1.22 -3.55
N ILE A 101 21.94 0.12 -4.32
CA ILE A 101 23.02 -0.87 -4.39
C ILE A 101 24.29 -0.29 -5.03
N ASP A 102 24.15 0.39 -6.17
CA ASP A 102 25.27 0.99 -6.90
C ASP A 102 25.97 2.10 -6.08
N ALA A 103 25.32 2.65 -5.04
CA ALA A 103 25.89 3.64 -4.12
C ALA A 103 26.64 3.03 -2.93
N LEU A 104 26.56 1.71 -2.71
CA LEU A 104 27.25 1.04 -1.62
C LEU A 104 28.76 0.95 -1.90
N PRO A 105 29.61 1.08 -0.86
CA PRO A 105 31.00 0.63 -0.95
C PRO A 105 31.08 -0.84 -1.40
N ASP A 106 32.03 -1.16 -2.28
CA ASP A 106 32.18 -2.49 -2.88
C ASP A 106 32.18 -3.64 -1.86
N TRP A 107 32.83 -3.41 -0.71
CA TRP A 107 32.95 -4.40 0.36
C TRP A 107 31.63 -4.67 1.11
N LEU A 108 30.69 -3.72 1.10
CA LEU A 108 29.31 -3.92 1.59
C LEU A 108 28.46 -4.57 0.51
N ALA A 109 28.57 -4.09 -0.74
CA ALA A 109 27.84 -4.64 -1.86
C ALA A 109 28.13 -6.14 -2.05
N SER A 110 29.38 -6.58 -1.86
CA SER A 110 29.79 -7.98 -1.99
C SER A 110 29.16 -8.93 -0.95
N ARG A 111 28.55 -8.39 0.10
CA ARG A 111 27.88 -9.13 1.18
C ARG A 111 26.36 -9.14 1.04
N ALA A 112 25.83 -8.37 0.10
CA ALA A 112 24.41 -8.14 -0.06
C ALA A 112 23.78 -9.12 -1.05
N SER A 113 22.57 -9.55 -0.73
CA SER A 113 21.61 -10.09 -1.69
C SER A 113 20.31 -9.29 -1.60
N THR A 114 19.58 -9.23 -2.70
CA THR A 114 18.40 -8.38 -2.84
C THR A 114 17.11 -9.19 -2.86
N LEU A 115 16.09 -8.68 -2.18
CA LEU A 115 14.76 -9.25 -2.13
C LEU A 115 13.71 -8.17 -2.32
N ALA A 116 12.78 -8.39 -3.25
CA ALA A 116 11.57 -7.59 -3.34
C ALA A 116 10.34 -8.47 -3.13
N VAL A 117 9.40 -8.02 -2.29
CA VAL A 117 8.20 -8.83 -2.03
C VAL A 117 7.33 -8.92 -3.28
N TYR A 118 7.05 -7.80 -3.94
CA TYR A 118 6.21 -7.78 -5.15
C TYR A 118 6.96 -7.29 -6.38
N SER A 119 6.87 -8.02 -7.49
CA SER A 119 7.40 -7.60 -8.80
C SER A 119 6.30 -7.28 -9.80
N SER A 120 6.51 -6.24 -10.62
CA SER A 120 5.68 -5.93 -11.81
C SER A 120 5.98 -6.81 -13.02
N LYS A 121 7.05 -7.60 -12.96
CA LYS A 121 7.49 -8.52 -14.01
C LYS A 121 7.54 -9.95 -13.46
N PRO A 122 7.08 -10.96 -14.21
CA PRO A 122 7.08 -12.33 -13.75
C PRO A 122 8.50 -12.92 -13.63
N ILE A 123 9.46 -12.39 -14.40
CA ILE A 123 10.87 -12.80 -14.44
C ILE A 123 11.72 -11.53 -14.34
N ARG A 124 12.77 -11.59 -13.53
CA ARG A 124 13.77 -10.53 -13.32
C ARG A 124 15.14 -11.17 -13.16
N ASN A 125 16.17 -10.46 -13.62
CA ASN A 125 17.58 -10.85 -13.47
C ASN A 125 18.39 -9.80 -12.69
N ASP A 126 17.72 -8.74 -12.20
CA ASP A 126 18.30 -7.61 -11.49
C ASP A 126 17.97 -7.60 -9.99
N VAL A 127 17.32 -8.67 -9.51
CA VAL A 127 17.00 -8.91 -8.10
C VAL A 127 17.15 -10.40 -7.82
N ASP A 128 17.78 -10.77 -6.71
CA ASP A 128 18.10 -12.16 -6.40
C ASP A 128 16.86 -12.96 -5.98
N ILE A 129 15.96 -12.35 -5.21
CA ILE A 129 14.77 -13.02 -4.65
C ILE A 129 13.51 -12.19 -4.91
N ILE A 130 12.50 -12.81 -5.53
CA ILE A 130 11.15 -12.25 -5.67
C ILE A 130 10.12 -13.18 -5.03
N LEU A 131 9.32 -12.63 -4.11
CA LEU A 131 8.31 -13.43 -3.41
C LEU A 131 7.04 -13.63 -4.23
N ASP A 132 6.50 -12.58 -4.85
CA ASP A 132 5.26 -12.66 -5.62
C ASP A 132 5.24 -11.73 -6.84
N PHE A 133 4.46 -12.12 -7.86
CA PHE A 133 4.22 -11.31 -9.05
C PHE A 133 2.86 -10.60 -8.93
N LEU A 134 2.87 -9.27 -9.06
CA LEU A 134 1.68 -8.44 -8.97
C LEU A 134 1.54 -7.54 -10.21
N PRO A 135 0.63 -7.86 -11.16
CA PRO A 135 0.49 -7.11 -12.41
C PRO A 135 -0.13 -5.72 -12.19
N HIS A 136 0.02 -4.84 -13.18
CA HIS A 136 -0.65 -3.53 -13.21
C HIS A 136 -2.11 -3.64 -13.73
N PRO A 137 -3.00 -2.70 -13.34
CA PRO A 137 -2.78 -1.66 -12.32
C PRO A 137 -2.85 -2.26 -10.90
N ARG A 138 -2.02 -1.73 -9.98
CA ARG A 138 -1.92 -2.22 -8.60
C ARG A 138 -1.83 -1.07 -7.62
N ALA A 139 -2.23 -1.32 -6.38
CA ALA A 139 -2.16 -0.39 -5.27
C ALA A 139 -1.80 -1.14 -3.98
N PHE A 140 -1.18 -0.43 -3.04
CA PHE A 140 -0.83 -0.97 -1.73
C PHE A 140 -1.41 -0.09 -0.64
N GLU A 141 -1.87 -0.70 0.44
CA GLU A 141 -2.43 0.02 1.59
C GLU A 141 -1.51 1.15 2.07
N TRP A 142 -0.21 0.86 2.19
CA TRP A 142 0.78 1.80 2.73
C TRP A 142 1.11 3.00 1.83
N ASN A 143 0.70 2.99 0.55
CA ASN A 143 1.03 4.06 -0.37
C ASN A 143 -0.12 4.55 -1.25
N ILE A 144 -1.34 4.03 -1.10
CA ILE A 144 -2.46 4.37 -1.99
C ILE A 144 -2.74 5.88 -2.04
N PHE A 145 -2.64 6.58 -0.91
CA PHE A 145 -2.81 8.04 -0.81
C PHE A 145 -1.63 8.87 -1.34
N HIS A 146 -0.51 8.21 -1.65
CA HIS A 146 0.67 8.83 -2.27
C HIS A 146 0.84 8.42 -3.74
N HIS A 147 0.03 7.46 -4.19
CA HIS A 147 0.08 6.89 -5.52
C HIS A 147 -0.57 7.82 -6.56
N ASN A 148 -0.10 7.77 -7.80
CA ASN A 148 -0.62 8.60 -8.90
C ASN A 148 -2.09 8.33 -9.24
N VAL A 149 -2.67 7.25 -8.71
CA VAL A 149 -4.11 6.99 -8.84
C VAL A 149 -4.93 8.09 -8.18
N MET A 150 -4.41 8.77 -7.16
CA MET A 150 -5.16 9.78 -6.42
C MET A 150 -5.66 10.95 -7.27
N SER A 151 -4.86 11.38 -8.25
CA SER A 151 -5.26 12.43 -9.20
C SER A 151 -6.28 11.95 -10.23
N ARG A 152 -6.76 10.71 -10.09
CA ARG A 152 -7.82 10.07 -10.85
C ARG A 152 -8.72 9.29 -9.88
N SER A 153 -8.92 9.81 -8.67
CA SER A 153 -9.78 9.18 -7.65
C SER A 153 -10.86 10.13 -7.16
N CYS A 154 -12.04 9.57 -6.94
CA CYS A 154 -13.05 10.18 -6.08
C CYS A 154 -12.84 9.74 -4.62
N ILE A 155 -13.05 10.64 -3.66
CA ILE A 155 -13.03 10.34 -2.23
C ILE A 155 -14.34 10.78 -1.58
N CYS A 156 -14.99 9.89 -0.83
CA CYS A 156 -16.05 10.28 0.10
C CYS A 156 -15.45 10.96 1.34
N LEU A 157 -15.81 12.22 1.58
CA LEU A 157 -15.26 13.05 2.65
C LEU A 157 -15.57 12.50 4.04
N GLU A 158 -16.80 12.03 4.27
CA GLU A 158 -17.25 11.56 5.58
C GLU A 158 -16.38 10.41 6.09
N GLY A 159 -15.97 9.51 5.18
CA GLY A 159 -15.08 8.40 5.50
C GLY A 159 -13.63 8.80 5.80
N MET A 160 -13.24 10.04 5.50
CA MET A 160 -11.89 10.55 5.75
C MET A 160 -11.77 11.39 7.01
N ILE A 161 -12.89 11.78 7.62
CA ILE A 161 -12.90 12.60 8.82
C ILE A 161 -12.73 11.72 10.06
N SER A 162 -11.93 12.18 11.01
CA SER A 162 -11.90 11.66 12.37
C SER A 162 -12.16 12.78 13.36
N GLU A 163 -12.97 12.49 14.37
CA GLU A 163 -13.12 13.32 15.56
C GLU A 163 -11.83 13.21 16.39
N GLY A 164 -11.39 14.34 16.98
CA GLY A 164 -10.20 14.44 17.82
C GLY A 164 -9.00 15.03 17.09
N GLY A 165 -9.01 16.36 16.92
CA GLY A 165 -7.88 17.12 16.40
C GLY A 165 -6.69 17.20 17.37
N PRO A 166 -5.54 17.73 16.91
CA PRO A 166 -4.36 17.90 17.76
C PRO A 166 -4.69 18.79 18.97
N GLY A 167 -4.53 18.26 20.19
CA GLY A 167 -4.77 19.01 21.44
C GLY A 167 -5.89 18.47 22.33
N GLY A 168 -6.62 17.43 21.92
CA GLY A 168 -7.64 16.79 22.75
C GLY A 168 -8.98 17.55 22.77
N ASP A 169 -9.14 18.53 21.89
CA ASP A 169 -10.43 19.13 21.59
C ASP A 169 -11.30 18.10 20.85
N LYS A 170 -12.39 17.68 21.50
CA LYS A 170 -13.32 16.69 20.94
C LYS A 170 -14.10 17.24 19.75
N ASP A 171 -14.19 18.56 19.62
CA ASP A 171 -14.91 19.22 18.53
C ASP A 171 -14.00 19.44 17.30
N ALA A 172 -12.69 19.25 17.45
CA ALA A 172 -11.75 19.37 16.34
C ALA A 172 -11.82 18.14 15.42
N MET A 173 -12.06 18.38 14.13
CA MET A 173 -12.02 17.37 13.08
C MET A 173 -10.63 17.31 12.44
N CYS A 174 -10.20 16.12 12.01
CA CYS A 174 -8.98 15.94 11.22
C CYS A 174 -9.18 14.99 10.05
N PHE A 175 -8.33 15.13 9.02
CA PHE A 175 -8.31 14.24 7.86
C PHE A 175 -7.37 13.05 8.13
N ARG A 176 -7.88 11.81 8.15
CA ARG A 176 -7.15 10.61 8.60
C ARG A 176 -5.90 10.30 7.79
N TYR A 177 -5.97 10.46 6.46
CA TYR A 177 -4.90 10.09 5.54
C TYR A 177 -4.59 11.24 4.60
N ILE A 178 -3.54 12.01 4.87
CA ILE A 178 -3.18 13.19 4.08
C ILE A 178 -2.54 12.75 2.75
N PRO A 179 -3.21 12.94 1.60
CA PRO A 179 -2.65 12.55 0.33
C PRO A 179 -1.52 13.49 -0.08
N SER A 180 -0.46 12.95 -0.68
CA SER A 180 0.64 13.77 -1.20
C SER A 180 0.46 14.15 -2.67
N ARG A 181 -0.71 13.88 -3.23
CA ARG A 181 -1.10 14.14 -4.62
C ARG A 181 -2.43 14.86 -4.61
N ILE A 182 -2.66 15.69 -5.61
CA ILE A 182 -3.97 16.30 -5.83
C ILE A 182 -5.00 15.19 -6.02
N ILE A 183 -6.13 15.30 -5.31
CA ILE A 183 -7.30 14.43 -5.49
C ILE A 183 -8.08 14.93 -6.71
N ASP A 184 -8.63 14.03 -7.52
CA ASP A 184 -9.50 14.48 -8.61
C ASP A 184 -10.79 15.10 -8.06
N THR A 185 -11.58 14.32 -7.33
CA THR A 185 -12.88 14.77 -6.84
C THR A 185 -13.08 14.38 -5.38
N ILE A 186 -13.44 15.35 -4.55
CA ILE A 186 -14.00 15.09 -3.21
C ILE A 186 -15.51 15.11 -3.33
N VAL A 187 -16.16 14.09 -2.77
CA VAL A 187 -17.61 13.90 -2.74
C VAL A 187 -18.07 13.92 -1.29
N THR A 188 -19.08 14.70 -0.96
CA THR A 188 -19.62 14.81 0.40
C THR A 188 -21.14 14.81 0.38
N CYS A 189 -21.75 14.25 1.43
CA CYS A 189 -23.19 14.35 1.65
C CYS A 189 -23.59 15.64 2.39
N GLN A 190 -22.64 16.52 2.70
CA GLN A 190 -22.96 17.86 3.19
C GLN A 190 -23.68 18.67 2.11
N ASN A 191 -24.54 19.58 2.54
CA ASN A 191 -25.32 20.44 1.64
C ASN A 191 -24.43 21.53 1.05
N GLU A 192 -24.70 21.90 -0.20
CA GLU A 192 -24.04 23.01 -0.90
C GLU A 192 -23.97 24.32 -0.08
N SER A 193 -24.94 24.58 0.81
CA SER A 193 -24.92 25.76 1.69
C SER A 193 -23.72 25.81 2.65
N SER A 194 -23.11 24.68 3.00
CA SER A 194 -21.91 24.62 3.87
C SER A 194 -20.60 24.55 3.09
N ARG A 195 -20.61 24.79 1.76
CA ARG A 195 -19.41 24.71 0.91
C ARG A 195 -18.21 25.45 1.50
N HIS A 196 -18.39 26.71 1.89
CA HIS A 196 -17.30 27.52 2.43
C HIS A 196 -16.66 26.88 3.69
N GLU A 197 -17.46 26.24 4.55
CA GLU A 197 -16.98 25.57 5.76
C GLU A 197 -16.17 24.32 5.41
N VAL A 198 -16.65 23.53 4.43
CA VAL A 198 -15.96 22.33 3.94
C VAL A 198 -14.63 22.69 3.26
N GLU A 199 -14.62 23.73 2.42
CA GLU A 199 -13.42 24.19 1.73
C GLU A 199 -12.37 24.73 2.72
N ALA A 200 -12.81 25.49 3.73
CA ALA A 200 -11.94 25.97 4.80
C ALA A 200 -11.34 24.83 5.62
N PHE A 201 -12.12 23.79 5.93
CA PHE A 201 -11.65 22.59 6.62
C PHE A 201 -10.61 21.81 5.79
N LEU A 202 -10.87 21.61 4.50
CA LEU A 202 -9.94 20.92 3.61
C LEU A 202 -8.63 21.70 3.47
N ALA A 203 -8.70 23.02 3.36
CA ALA A 203 -7.53 23.89 3.29
C ALA A 203 -6.72 23.87 4.60
N SER A 204 -7.37 23.89 5.76
CA SER A 204 -6.68 23.82 7.06
C SER A 204 -5.96 22.47 7.27
N CYS A 205 -6.47 21.40 6.65
CA CYS A 205 -5.84 20.08 6.62
C CYS A 205 -4.77 19.93 5.52
N GLY A 206 -4.54 20.96 4.68
CA GLY A 206 -3.59 20.92 3.56
C GLY A 206 -4.03 20.01 2.40
N ILE A 207 -5.32 19.75 2.25
CA ILE A 207 -5.86 18.86 1.22
C ILE A 207 -6.02 19.62 -0.10
N SER A 208 -5.36 19.13 -1.15
CA SER A 208 -5.49 19.64 -2.52
C SER A 208 -6.40 18.75 -3.36
N TYR A 209 -7.37 19.35 -4.05
CA TYR A 209 -8.33 18.65 -4.90
C TYR A 209 -8.70 19.50 -6.13
N GLN A 210 -9.23 18.88 -7.19
CA GLN A 210 -9.70 19.60 -8.39
C GLN A 210 -11.18 19.97 -8.28
N ASN A 211 -12.02 19.04 -7.83
CA ASN A 211 -13.48 19.22 -7.76
C ASN A 211 -14.00 18.91 -6.35
N LEU A 212 -14.96 19.70 -5.87
CA LEU A 212 -15.76 19.41 -4.68
C LEU A 212 -17.24 19.31 -5.07
N VAL A 213 -17.76 18.08 -5.03
CA VAL A 213 -19.15 17.75 -5.34
C VAL A 213 -19.90 17.49 -4.03
N MET A 214 -20.93 18.29 -3.78
CA MET A 214 -21.72 18.25 -2.55
C MET A 214 -23.15 17.82 -2.85
N ALA A 215 -23.88 17.37 -1.82
CA ALA A 215 -25.28 17.01 -1.97
C ALA A 215 -26.12 18.27 -2.20
N ASP A 216 -27.07 18.18 -3.12
CA ASP A 216 -28.13 19.16 -3.31
C ASP A 216 -29.32 18.89 -2.38
N ASN A 217 -30.36 19.73 -2.48
CA ASN A 217 -31.58 19.57 -1.68
C ASN A 217 -32.43 18.35 -2.07
N ASP A 218 -32.21 17.79 -3.27
CA ASP A 218 -32.96 16.64 -3.78
C ASP A 218 -32.37 15.30 -3.30
N THR A 219 -31.12 15.33 -2.82
CA THR A 219 -30.44 14.16 -2.26
C THR A 219 -30.95 13.86 -0.84
N ASN A 220 -31.72 12.78 -0.68
CA ASN A 220 -32.13 12.32 0.63
C ASN A 220 -30.96 11.63 1.36
N VAL A 221 -30.21 12.41 2.12
CA VAL A 221 -29.03 11.94 2.89
C VAL A 221 -29.36 10.91 3.97
N MET A 222 -30.63 10.78 4.37
CA MET A 222 -31.07 9.75 5.32
C MET A 222 -31.33 8.39 4.65
N ALA A 223 -31.43 8.35 3.31
CA ALA A 223 -31.67 7.15 2.55
C ALA A 223 -30.38 6.67 1.87
N MET A 224 -29.90 5.48 2.27
CA MET A 224 -28.68 4.88 1.72
C MET A 224 -28.71 4.78 0.18
N ASP A 225 -29.85 4.38 -0.40
CA ASP A 225 -29.99 4.27 -1.85
C ASP A 225 -29.84 5.61 -2.57
N SER A 226 -30.28 6.70 -1.95
CA SER A 226 -30.13 8.05 -2.50
C SER A 226 -28.66 8.49 -2.46
N LEU A 227 -27.97 8.26 -1.33
CA LEU A 227 -26.53 8.57 -1.19
C LEU A 227 -25.68 7.78 -2.18
N VAL A 228 -25.95 6.49 -2.32
CA VAL A 228 -25.25 5.62 -3.27
C VAL A 228 -25.48 6.09 -4.69
N ARG A 229 -26.73 6.42 -5.08
CA ARG A 229 -27.05 6.94 -6.41
C ARG A 229 -26.25 8.21 -6.72
N PHE A 230 -26.27 9.18 -5.81
CA PHE A 230 -25.50 10.43 -5.93
C PHE A 230 -24.00 10.17 -6.12
N LYS A 231 -23.40 9.30 -5.30
CA LYS A 231 -21.97 8.93 -5.42
C LYS A 231 -21.66 8.19 -6.72
N VAL A 232 -22.55 7.30 -7.18
CA VAL A 232 -22.41 6.58 -8.46
C VAL A 232 -22.45 7.55 -9.64
N GLU A 233 -23.44 8.45 -9.67
CA GLU A 233 -23.60 9.44 -10.74
C GLU A 233 -22.37 10.36 -10.80
N THR A 234 -21.90 10.84 -9.65
CA THR A 234 -20.67 11.62 -9.54
C THR A 234 -19.45 10.86 -10.06
N PHE A 235 -19.29 9.60 -9.63
CA PHE A 235 -18.15 8.78 -10.04
C PHE A 235 -18.18 8.45 -11.55
N MET A 236 -19.36 8.28 -12.12
CA MET A 236 -19.56 8.03 -13.55
C MET A 236 -19.31 9.27 -14.41
N ALA A 237 -19.70 10.44 -13.93
CA ALA A 237 -19.47 11.71 -14.62
C ALA A 237 -17.98 12.13 -14.61
N SER A 238 -17.22 11.71 -13.61
CA SER A 238 -15.78 11.99 -13.53
C SER A 238 -14.92 11.06 -14.39
N ALA A 239 -13.70 11.53 -14.73
CA ALA A 239 -12.65 10.71 -15.33
C ALA A 239 -11.96 9.78 -14.31
N ALA A 240 -12.41 9.75 -13.05
CA ALA A 240 -11.81 8.96 -12.01
C ALA A 240 -11.90 7.46 -12.29
N GLU A 241 -10.85 6.77 -11.87
CA GLU A 241 -10.59 5.34 -12.02
C GLU A 241 -10.84 4.56 -10.71
N LEU A 242 -10.84 5.24 -9.57
CA LEU A 242 -11.02 4.65 -8.24
C LEU A 242 -11.94 5.54 -7.41
N PHE A 243 -12.83 4.92 -6.63
CA PHE A 243 -13.56 5.61 -5.57
C PHE A 243 -13.05 5.13 -4.22
N ILE A 244 -12.90 6.03 -3.24
CA ILE A 244 -12.56 5.69 -1.85
C ILE A 244 -13.78 5.93 -0.97
N GLU A 245 -14.23 4.87 -0.31
CA GLU A 245 -15.41 4.86 0.55
C GLU A 245 -15.06 4.16 1.87
N GLU A 246 -15.59 4.62 3.00
CA GLU A 246 -15.39 3.91 4.27
C GLU A 246 -16.42 2.80 4.46
N ASN A 247 -17.69 3.06 4.14
CA ASN A 247 -18.78 2.12 4.39
C ASN A 247 -18.76 0.94 3.41
N SER A 248 -18.64 -0.28 3.93
CA SER A 248 -18.56 -1.52 3.14
C SER A 248 -19.75 -1.74 2.20
N ASP A 249 -20.97 -1.43 2.63
CA ASP A 249 -22.17 -1.66 1.82
C ASP A 249 -22.30 -0.62 0.70
N GLN A 250 -22.05 0.65 1.02
CA GLN A 250 -21.97 1.69 -0.01
C GLN A 250 -20.85 1.40 -1.01
N ALA A 251 -19.68 0.98 -0.56
CA ALA A 251 -18.55 0.67 -1.44
C ALA A 251 -18.89 -0.42 -2.47
N ARG A 252 -19.59 -1.48 -2.03
CA ARG A 252 -20.06 -2.56 -2.92
C ARG A 252 -21.10 -2.06 -3.92
N LEU A 253 -22.09 -1.30 -3.46
CA LEU A 253 -23.15 -0.78 -4.32
C LEU A 253 -22.61 0.25 -5.31
N ILE A 254 -21.67 1.11 -4.91
CA ILE A 254 -20.98 2.06 -5.80
C ILE A 254 -20.19 1.30 -6.85
N CYS A 255 -19.44 0.27 -6.47
CA CYS A 255 -18.70 -0.58 -7.40
C CYS A 255 -19.63 -1.24 -8.44
N GLN A 256 -20.77 -1.76 -7.99
CA GLN A 256 -21.78 -2.38 -8.85
C GLN A 256 -22.43 -1.37 -9.80
N GLY A 257 -22.85 -0.21 -9.29
CA GLY A 257 -23.53 0.83 -10.05
C GLY A 257 -22.61 1.51 -11.07
N ALA A 258 -21.41 1.90 -10.65
CA ALA A 258 -20.43 2.58 -11.52
C ALA A 258 -19.62 1.61 -12.39
N ARG A 259 -19.61 0.30 -12.09
CA ARG A 259 -18.77 -0.71 -12.74
C ARG A 259 -17.28 -0.32 -12.78
N LYS A 260 -16.82 0.37 -11.74
CA LYS A 260 -15.46 0.85 -11.54
C LYS A 260 -14.94 0.40 -10.16
N PRO A 261 -13.62 0.22 -9.98
CA PRO A 261 -13.05 -0.18 -8.69
C PRO A 261 -13.37 0.79 -7.54
N VAL A 262 -13.61 0.25 -6.35
CA VAL A 262 -13.83 1.01 -5.11
C VAL A 262 -12.92 0.48 -4.00
N PHE A 263 -12.08 1.34 -3.44
CA PHE A 263 -11.31 1.05 -2.25
C PHE A 263 -12.18 1.30 -1.01
N CYS A 264 -12.42 0.24 -0.24
CA CYS A 264 -13.15 0.32 1.01
C CYS A 264 -12.15 0.41 2.19
N LEU A 265 -12.19 1.50 2.95
CA LEU A 265 -11.32 1.66 4.13
C LEU A 265 -11.66 0.66 5.23
N ARG A 266 -12.94 0.45 5.53
CA ARG A 266 -13.37 -0.45 6.62
C ARG A 266 -12.95 -1.88 6.38
N ASP A 267 -13.14 -2.38 5.17
CA ASP A 267 -12.75 -3.74 4.80
C ASP A 267 -11.29 -3.84 4.39
N ASN A 268 -10.61 -2.70 4.23
CA ASN A 268 -9.24 -2.57 3.74
C ASN A 268 -9.00 -3.42 2.48
N CYS A 269 -9.86 -3.23 1.48
CA CYS A 269 -9.78 -3.96 0.22
C CYS A 269 -10.32 -3.15 -0.96
N ILE A 270 -9.93 -3.52 -2.19
CA ILE A 270 -10.55 -3.00 -3.40
C ILE A 270 -11.61 -3.98 -3.92
N TYR A 271 -12.85 -3.52 -3.99
CA TYR A 271 -13.93 -4.14 -4.74
C TYR A 271 -13.73 -3.83 -6.22
N ASN A 272 -13.59 -4.87 -7.05
CA ASN A 272 -13.50 -4.70 -8.50
C ASN A 272 -14.81 -5.09 -9.19
N PRO A 273 -15.14 -4.46 -10.33
CA PRO A 273 -16.29 -4.85 -11.12
C PRO A 273 -16.13 -6.30 -11.61
N GLY A 274 -17.16 -7.12 -11.42
CA GLY A 274 -17.17 -8.53 -11.82
C GLY A 274 -16.45 -9.49 -10.87
N ASP A 275 -15.96 -9.03 -9.72
CA ASP A 275 -15.56 -9.92 -8.61
C ASP A 275 -16.85 -10.48 -7.95
N GLU A 276 -17.47 -11.49 -8.57
CA GLU A 276 -18.32 -12.41 -7.82
C GLU A 276 -17.43 -13.22 -6.87
N ILE A 277 -17.89 -13.45 -5.64
CA ILE A 277 -17.16 -14.02 -4.49
C ILE A 277 -16.31 -15.27 -4.84
N GLY A 278 -16.65 -16.02 -5.90
CA GLY A 278 -15.92 -17.22 -6.36
C GLY A 278 -14.86 -17.06 -7.47
N THR A 279 -14.83 -15.95 -8.22
CA THR A 279 -14.03 -15.87 -9.47
C THR A 279 -12.57 -15.42 -9.28
N ARG A 280 -12.27 -14.66 -8.22
CA ARG A 280 -10.93 -14.16 -7.89
C ARG A 280 -9.93 -15.28 -7.57
N LEU A 281 -10.39 -16.35 -6.93
CA LEU A 281 -9.59 -17.54 -6.62
C LEU A 281 -9.13 -18.28 -7.88
N ILE A 282 -9.98 -18.36 -8.91
CA ILE A 282 -9.73 -19.15 -10.11
C ILE A 282 -8.70 -18.46 -11.02
N LYS A 283 -8.86 -17.15 -11.28
CA LYS A 283 -7.91 -16.39 -12.11
C LYS A 283 -6.51 -16.30 -11.48
N ASN A 284 -6.44 -16.19 -10.15
CA ASN A 284 -5.17 -16.16 -9.43
C ASN A 284 -4.48 -17.52 -9.42
N LYS A 285 -5.24 -18.62 -9.31
CA LYS A 285 -4.69 -19.98 -9.44
C LYS A 285 -4.09 -20.21 -10.83
N VAL A 286 -4.71 -19.74 -11.91
CA VAL A 286 -4.19 -19.91 -13.28
C VAL A 286 -2.88 -19.12 -13.50
N LYS A 287 -2.83 -17.86 -13.06
CA LYS A 287 -1.59 -17.04 -13.15
C LYS A 287 -0.46 -17.62 -12.29
N PHE A 288 -0.78 -18.08 -11.07
CA PHE A 288 0.17 -18.73 -10.18
C PHE A 288 0.67 -20.07 -10.74
N LEU A 289 -0.21 -20.84 -11.38
CA LEU A 289 0.16 -22.11 -12.02
C LEU A 289 1.13 -21.89 -13.19
N MET A 290 0.86 -20.89 -14.05
CA MET A 290 1.79 -20.51 -15.11
C MET A 290 3.13 -20.02 -14.54
N TRP A 291 3.12 -19.18 -13.50
CA TRP A 291 4.34 -18.71 -12.85
C TRP A 291 5.16 -19.86 -12.24
N ARG A 292 4.51 -20.85 -11.60
CA ARG A 292 5.18 -22.05 -11.07
C ARG A 292 5.80 -22.90 -12.16
N ILE A 293 5.09 -23.14 -13.27
CA ILE A 293 5.58 -23.95 -14.40
C ILE A 293 6.83 -23.32 -15.03
N VAL A 294 6.86 -21.98 -15.12
CA VAL A 294 7.99 -21.25 -15.68
C VAL A 294 9.20 -21.29 -14.74
N ASN A 295 9.00 -21.06 -13.44
CA ASN A 295 10.11 -20.98 -12.47
C ASN A 295 10.57 -22.34 -11.91
N SER A 296 9.80 -23.42 -12.07
CA SER A 296 10.27 -24.77 -11.73
C SER A 296 11.26 -25.34 -12.75
N LYS A 297 11.38 -24.73 -13.93
CA LYS A 297 12.29 -25.16 -15.02
C LYS A 297 13.65 -24.45 -15.03
N MET A 298 13.91 -23.56 -14.08
CA MET A 298 15.16 -22.79 -13.97
C MET A 298 16.06 -23.24 -12.81
N ARG A 299 15.89 -24.46 -12.30
CA ARG A 299 16.83 -25.11 -11.38
C ARG A 299 17.71 -26.08 -12.13
#